data_AF-W2S5G9-F1
#
_entry.id   AF-W2S5G9-F1
#
_cell.length_a   1.000
_cell.length_b   1.000
_cell.length_c   1.000
_cell.angle_alpha   90.00
_cell.angle_beta   90.00
_cell.angle_gamma   90.00
#
_symmetry.space_group_name_H-M   'P 1'
#
loop_
_entity.id
_entity.type
_entity.pdbx_description
1 polymer ?
#
loop_
_entity_poly.entity_id
_entity_poly.type
_entity_poly.pdbx_seq_one_letter_code
_entity_poly.pdbx_strand_id
1 'polypeptide(L)'
;MVSLMQPISHQSNPFKNIYLRLAFEGSVALLSVNGKGQASAARVSIYHSVLASAAVNLRSLTSHQADHFYQVSCYHRKEALRAARDAMTSRNSSYKELMTAILCLVSVDINDGGTHDHWIHLEAATQLRRSRQRSRIISFETSQLNAMCGMLGLFARTALHDLAPKRWMGSVDVLENGTLDDLCPSIESIYGITPFLAKAILKNHELALHLAYYSQNDRPESLLEACEALYDELTAWSIESEEFATINAHDGPALAVAGAQATAFYNATLIYHLRTIQQCNRAHLRGEQQKVLEAMNRAEDLKTWHQRNTYWAAPITWPAFIASCEAVKEDREAWACWWNRVQTYGLANYAKQWRMVRQVWTEQDIADDGTDWRKLLFDMGVRIIPV
;
A
#
# COMPACT_ATOMS: atom_id res chain seq x y z
N MET A 1 11.73 -3.94 12.45
CA MET A 1 10.62 -3.11 11.95
C MET A 1 10.95 -2.32 10.70
N VAL A 2 11.84 -1.32 10.74
CA VAL A 2 12.11 -0.43 9.58
C VAL A 2 12.54 -1.16 8.30
N SER A 3 13.30 -2.25 8.43
CA SER A 3 13.68 -3.11 7.29
C SER A 3 12.56 -4.03 6.79
N LEU A 4 11.49 -4.25 7.57
CA LEU A 4 10.33 -5.06 7.19
C LEU A 4 9.35 -4.28 6.30
N MET A 5 9.43 -2.94 6.30
CA MET A 5 8.43 -2.06 5.66
C MET A 5 8.62 -1.87 4.15
N GLN A 6 9.63 -2.51 3.56
CA GLN A 6 9.81 -2.57 2.11
C GLN A 6 10.15 -4.01 1.71
N PRO A 7 9.65 -4.50 0.57
CA PRO A 7 9.86 -5.88 0.16
C PRO A 7 11.21 -6.16 -0.49
N ILE A 8 11.89 -5.12 -0.98
CA ILE A 8 13.19 -5.23 -1.63
C ILE A 8 14.18 -4.38 -0.83
N SER A 9 15.30 -4.97 -0.44
CA SER A 9 16.35 -4.21 0.24
C SER A 9 16.97 -3.19 -0.72
N HIS A 10 17.11 -1.96 -0.25
CA HIS A 10 17.66 -0.89 -1.06
C HIS A 10 18.36 0.16 -0.19
N GLN A 11 19.47 0.74 -0.69
CA GLN A 11 20.26 1.72 0.06
C GLN A 11 19.48 3.01 0.33
N SER A 12 18.54 3.35 -0.55
CA SER A 12 17.67 4.54 -0.42
C SER A 12 16.35 4.24 0.30
N ASN A 13 16.34 3.28 1.23
CA ASN A 13 15.18 2.93 2.05
C ASN A 13 14.66 4.17 2.82
N PRO A 14 13.45 4.68 2.53
CA PRO A 14 12.92 5.89 3.17
C PRO A 14 12.57 5.68 4.65
N PHE A 15 12.20 4.47 5.05
CA PHE A 15 11.95 4.15 6.46
C PHE A 15 13.25 4.25 7.28
N LYS A 16 14.40 3.91 6.70
CA LYS A 16 15.70 4.06 7.36
C LYS A 16 16.24 5.48 7.25
N ASN A 17 16.28 6.04 6.05
CA ASN A 17 16.99 7.28 5.77
C ASN A 17 16.17 8.53 6.11
N ILE A 18 14.83 8.42 6.12
CA ILE A 18 13.92 9.52 6.46
C ILE A 18 13.26 9.26 7.82
N TYR A 19 12.50 8.18 7.99
CA TYR A 19 11.68 7.98 9.20
C TYR A 19 12.55 7.83 10.44
N LEU A 20 13.49 6.88 10.44
CA LEU A 20 14.34 6.61 11.59
C LEU A 20 15.25 7.80 11.92
N ARG A 21 15.79 8.47 10.89
CA ARG A 21 16.60 9.67 11.06
C ARG A 21 15.80 10.79 11.74
N LEU A 22 14.62 11.15 11.21
CA LEU A 22 13.79 12.21 11.77
C LEU A 22 13.23 11.84 13.15
N ALA A 23 12.94 10.55 13.40
CA ALA A 23 12.58 10.04 14.73
C ALA A 23 13.69 10.27 15.75
N PHE A 24 14.95 10.01 15.38
CA PHE A 24 16.10 10.25 16.25
C PHE A 24 16.28 11.74 16.55
N GLU A 25 16.13 12.61 15.54
CA GLU A 25 16.17 14.06 15.76
C GLU A 25 15.03 14.54 16.68
N GLY A 26 13.85 13.91 16.62
CA GLY A 26 12.72 14.18 17.50
C GLY A 26 12.93 13.71 18.94
N SER A 27 13.62 12.58 19.15
CA SER A 27 13.88 12.03 20.49
C SER A 27 14.84 12.91 21.30
N VAL A 28 15.85 13.48 20.65
CA VAL A 28 16.86 14.34 21.29
C VAL A 28 16.23 15.60 21.90
N ALA A 29 15.17 16.13 21.30
CA ALA A 29 14.45 17.28 21.86
C ALA A 29 13.67 16.96 23.13
N LEU A 30 13.25 15.70 23.34
CA LEU A 30 12.64 15.27 24.60
C LEU A 30 13.68 15.18 25.73
N LEU A 31 14.96 14.96 25.39
CA LEU A 31 16.07 14.82 26.34
C LEU A 31 16.80 16.14 26.62
N SER A 32 16.55 17.20 25.85
CA SER A 32 17.26 18.47 26.01
C SER A 32 16.70 19.29 27.18
N VAL A 33 17.30 19.11 28.36
CA VAL A 33 16.97 19.84 29.59
C VAL A 33 17.23 21.36 29.47
N ASN A 34 18.06 21.78 28.51
CA ASN A 34 18.58 23.15 28.42
C ASN A 34 18.07 23.95 27.19
N GLY A 35 17.01 23.51 26.51
CA GLY A 35 16.31 24.33 25.51
C GLY A 35 17.09 24.73 24.26
N LYS A 36 18.29 24.18 24.00
CA LYS A 36 19.14 24.56 22.85
C LYS A 36 18.88 23.80 21.55
N GLY A 37 17.66 23.26 21.40
CA GLY A 37 17.18 22.71 20.14
C GLY A 37 15.72 22.32 20.27
N GLN A 38 14.80 23.23 19.96
CA GLN A 38 13.39 22.87 19.83
C GLN A 38 13.24 22.00 18.58
N ALA A 39 13.06 20.69 18.74
CA ALA A 39 12.59 19.90 17.60
C ALA A 39 11.21 20.40 17.19
N SER A 40 10.96 20.41 15.88
CA SER A 40 9.61 20.67 15.39
C SER A 40 8.66 19.60 15.94
N ALA A 41 7.43 20.00 16.26
CA ALA A 41 6.42 19.07 16.77
C ALA A 41 6.17 17.90 15.79
N ALA A 42 6.42 18.10 14.49
CA ALA A 42 6.40 17.04 13.50
C ALA A 42 7.44 15.95 13.77
N ARG A 43 8.67 16.28 14.16
CA ARG A 43 9.70 15.28 14.49
C ARG A 43 9.36 14.50 15.76
N VAL A 44 8.74 15.15 16.75
CA VAL A 44 8.23 14.48 17.96
C VAL A 44 7.10 13.50 17.59
N SER A 45 6.21 13.89 16.68
CA SER A 45 5.19 12.99 16.14
C SER A 45 5.79 11.77 15.44
N ILE A 46 6.83 11.98 14.62
CA ILE A 46 7.55 10.89 13.92
C ILE A 46 8.17 9.93 14.94
N TYR A 47 8.86 10.45 15.96
CA TYR A 47 9.45 9.65 17.03
C TYR A 47 8.43 8.73 17.70
N HIS A 48 7.33 9.30 18.18
CA HIS A 48 6.29 8.52 18.84
C HIS A 48 5.61 7.52 17.89
N SER A 49 5.41 7.86 16.62
CA SER A 49 4.83 6.93 15.62
C SER A 49 5.73 5.72 15.36
N VAL A 50 7.06 5.92 15.31
CA VAL A 50 8.02 4.83 15.18
C VAL A 50 8.00 3.91 16.41
N LEU A 51 7.90 4.46 17.62
CA LEU A 51 7.77 3.67 18.84
C LEU A 51 6.44 2.92 18.93
N ALA A 52 5.33 3.55 18.52
CA ALA A 52 4.03 2.89 18.45
C ALA A 52 4.07 1.70 17.49
N SER A 53 4.64 1.88 16.30
CA SER A 53 4.82 0.78 15.33
C SER A 53 5.70 -0.34 15.89
N ALA A 54 6.78 0.01 16.61
CA ALA A 54 7.68 -0.98 17.22
C ALA A 54 6.95 -1.80 18.31
N ALA A 55 6.14 -1.14 19.14
CA ALA A 55 5.32 -1.79 20.15
C ALA A 55 4.26 -2.73 19.52
N VAL A 56 3.61 -2.33 18.43
CA VAL A 56 2.67 -3.20 17.68
C VAL A 56 3.37 -4.45 17.14
N ASN A 57 4.57 -4.30 16.59
CA ASN A 57 5.36 -5.44 16.10
C ASN A 57 5.80 -6.35 17.26
N LEU A 58 6.31 -5.79 18.37
CA LEU A 58 6.69 -6.58 19.55
C LEU A 58 5.50 -7.33 20.17
N ARG A 59 4.32 -6.70 20.24
CA ARG A 59 3.07 -7.35 20.68
C ARG A 59 2.77 -8.61 19.86
N SER A 60 3.02 -8.55 18.55
CA SER A 60 2.75 -9.66 17.62
C SER A 60 3.74 -10.81 17.77
N LEU A 61 4.95 -10.52 18.27
CA LEU A 61 6.02 -11.50 18.50
C LEU A 61 6.03 -12.07 19.93
N THR A 62 5.42 -11.37 20.90
CA THR A 62 5.50 -11.72 22.33
C THR A 62 4.12 -11.85 22.97
N SER A 63 3.62 -13.08 23.07
CA SER A 63 2.31 -13.37 23.67
C SER A 63 2.23 -13.03 25.16
N HIS A 64 3.31 -13.25 25.93
CA HIS A 64 3.36 -13.04 27.38
C HIS A 64 3.35 -11.57 27.83
N GLN A 65 3.65 -10.62 26.93
CA GLN A 65 3.67 -9.17 27.20
C GLN A 65 2.73 -8.40 26.28
N ALA A 66 1.77 -9.10 25.65
CA ALA A 66 0.90 -8.50 24.65
C ALA A 66 0.13 -7.28 25.19
N ASP A 67 -0.37 -7.35 26.43
CA ASP A 67 -1.09 -6.25 27.08
C ASP A 67 -0.18 -5.05 27.38
N HIS A 68 1.06 -5.29 27.80
CA HIS A 68 2.04 -4.24 28.03
C HIS A 68 2.36 -3.49 26.73
N PHE A 69 2.70 -4.22 25.66
CA PHE A 69 2.99 -3.60 24.37
C PHE A 69 1.76 -2.95 23.73
N TYR A 70 0.55 -3.46 24.00
CA TYR A 70 -0.68 -2.77 23.62
C TYR A 70 -0.79 -1.41 24.29
N GLN A 71 -0.60 -1.32 25.62
CA GLN A 71 -0.62 -0.06 26.36
C GLN A 71 0.45 0.92 25.86
N VAL A 72 1.68 0.45 25.64
CA VAL A 72 2.79 1.25 25.09
C VAL A 72 2.44 1.79 23.70
N SER A 73 1.84 0.95 22.83
CA SER A 73 1.41 1.39 21.50
C SER A 73 0.34 2.48 21.57
N CYS A 74 -0.63 2.35 22.48
CA CYS A 74 -1.70 3.33 22.67
C CYS A 74 -1.15 4.66 23.19
N TYR A 75 -0.22 4.62 24.16
CA TYR A 75 0.44 5.80 24.68
C TYR A 75 1.15 6.58 23.58
N HIS A 76 2.00 5.90 22.82
CA HIS A 76 2.77 6.55 21.76
C HIS A 76 1.89 7.01 20.58
N ARG A 77 0.83 6.28 20.23
CA ARG A 77 -0.15 6.74 19.23
C ARG A 77 -0.80 8.06 19.66
N LYS A 78 -1.20 8.16 20.94
CA LYS A 78 -1.80 9.39 21.49
C LYS A 78 -0.83 10.58 21.44
N GLU A 79 0.40 10.39 21.89
CA GLU A 79 1.40 11.47 21.88
C GLU A 79 1.82 11.85 20.44
N ALA A 80 1.88 10.90 19.52
CA ALA A 80 2.09 11.18 18.10
C ALA A 80 0.98 12.07 17.53
N LEU A 81 -0.28 11.73 17.79
CA LEU A 81 -1.43 12.54 17.34
C LEU A 81 -1.45 13.94 17.94
N ARG A 82 -1.10 14.09 19.23
CA ARG A 82 -0.96 15.40 19.87
C ARG A 82 0.11 16.23 19.17
N ALA A 83 1.31 15.68 19.02
CA ALA A 83 2.43 16.38 18.40
C ALA A 83 2.16 16.71 16.92
N ALA A 84 1.47 15.84 16.18
CA ALA A 84 1.06 16.10 14.80
C ALA A 84 0.08 17.29 14.70
N ARG A 85 -0.89 17.38 15.63
CA ARG A 85 -1.82 18.51 15.70
C ARG A 85 -1.07 19.81 16.00
N ASP A 86 -0.17 19.78 16.97
CA ASP A 86 0.66 20.94 17.30
C ASP A 86 1.48 21.38 16.08
N ALA A 87 2.09 20.43 15.35
CA ALA A 87 2.86 20.68 14.14
C ALA A 87 2.07 21.33 13.00
N MET A 88 0.78 21.01 12.87
CA MET A 88 -0.09 21.62 11.86
C MET A 88 -0.45 23.07 12.22
N THR A 89 -0.48 23.40 13.51
CA THR A 89 -0.73 24.78 13.97
C THR A 89 0.54 25.64 14.01
N SER A 90 1.70 25.02 14.21
CA SER A 90 2.98 25.71 14.32
C SER A 90 3.64 25.91 12.95
N ARG A 91 4.18 27.11 12.68
CA ARG A 91 4.91 27.42 11.43
C ARG A 91 6.36 26.94 11.41
N ASN A 92 6.73 26.01 12.30
CA ASN A 92 8.11 25.57 12.50
C ASN A 92 8.45 24.23 11.82
N SER A 93 7.47 23.57 11.21
CA SER A 93 7.68 22.27 10.57
C SER A 93 7.80 22.41 9.06
N SER A 94 8.81 21.77 8.46
CA SER A 94 8.93 21.75 7.00
C SER A 94 7.89 20.81 6.37
N TYR A 95 7.60 21.00 5.07
CA TYR A 95 6.75 20.06 4.32
C TYR A 95 7.20 18.60 4.48
N LYS A 96 8.53 18.37 4.41
CA LYS A 96 9.11 17.03 4.52
C LYS A 96 8.79 16.42 5.87
N GLU A 97 8.95 17.18 6.95
CA GLU A 97 8.64 16.73 8.31
C GLU A 97 7.15 16.46 8.50
N LEU A 98 6.28 17.36 8.03
CA LEU A 98 4.83 17.18 8.11
C LEU A 98 4.38 15.94 7.33
N MET A 99 4.85 15.78 6.09
CA MET A 99 4.52 14.63 5.26
C MET A 99 5.03 13.33 5.89
N THR A 100 6.26 13.31 6.44
CA THR A 100 6.78 12.14 7.16
C THR A 100 5.95 11.86 8.42
N ALA A 101 5.58 12.87 9.21
CA ALA A 101 4.74 12.69 10.39
C ALA A 101 3.38 12.05 10.05
N ILE A 102 2.71 12.55 8.99
CA ILE A 102 1.44 11.99 8.53
C ILE A 102 1.62 10.55 8.03
N LEU A 103 2.62 10.26 7.21
CA LEU A 103 2.84 8.90 6.70
C LEU A 103 3.31 7.92 7.78
N CYS A 104 3.99 8.38 8.84
CA CYS A 104 4.27 7.56 10.01
C CYS A 104 2.98 7.20 10.76
N LEU A 105 2.01 8.11 10.88
CA LEU A 105 0.70 7.79 11.46
C LEU A 105 -0.06 6.78 10.59
N VAL A 106 -0.06 6.95 9.26
CA VAL A 106 -0.60 5.94 8.33
C VAL A 106 0.08 4.58 8.53
N SER A 107 1.40 4.57 8.72
CA SER A 107 2.16 3.33 8.98
C SER A 107 1.76 2.68 10.30
N VAL A 108 1.50 3.45 11.36
CA VAL A 108 0.98 2.93 12.63
C VAL A 108 -0.38 2.26 12.41
N ASP A 109 -1.28 2.90 11.67
CA ASP A 109 -2.59 2.34 11.35
C ASP A 109 -2.47 1.06 10.53
N ILE A 110 -1.64 1.07 9.47
CA ILE A 110 -1.38 -0.11 8.63
C ILE A 110 -0.83 -1.24 9.49
N ASN A 111 0.16 -0.99 10.33
CA ASN A 111 0.77 -2.00 11.20
C ASN A 111 -0.24 -2.58 12.20
N ASP A 112 -1.20 -1.79 12.66
CA ASP A 112 -2.34 -2.28 13.44
C ASP A 112 -3.51 -2.75 12.54
N GLY A 113 -3.21 -3.16 11.31
CA GLY A 113 -4.12 -3.82 10.37
C GLY A 113 -4.94 -2.94 9.45
N GLY A 114 -4.60 -1.66 9.32
CA GLY A 114 -5.03 -0.81 8.21
C GLY A 114 -6.53 -0.57 8.15
N THR A 115 -7.22 -0.64 9.29
CA THR A 115 -8.70 -0.64 9.37
C THR A 115 -9.31 0.59 10.03
N HIS A 116 -8.49 1.31 10.78
CA HIS A 116 -8.92 2.44 11.59
C HIS A 116 -8.06 3.65 11.22
N ASP A 117 -8.67 4.85 11.18
CA ASP A 117 -8.07 6.19 11.00
C ASP A 117 -7.14 6.46 9.80
N HIS A 118 -6.64 5.44 9.10
CA HIS A 118 -5.67 5.56 8.00
C HIS A 118 -6.16 6.50 6.89
N TRP A 119 -7.46 6.47 6.59
CA TRP A 119 -8.08 7.28 5.55
C TRP A 119 -8.08 8.77 5.92
N ILE A 120 -8.20 9.11 7.21
CA ILE A 120 -8.10 10.48 7.71
C ILE A 120 -6.69 11.01 7.47
N HIS A 121 -5.68 10.19 7.79
CA HIS A 121 -4.29 10.57 7.61
C HIS A 121 -3.88 10.62 6.13
N LEU A 122 -4.36 9.69 5.29
CA LEU A 122 -4.14 9.73 3.85
C LEU A 122 -4.80 10.95 3.18
N GLU A 123 -5.99 11.33 3.63
CA GLU A 123 -6.65 12.54 3.16
C GLU A 123 -5.84 13.79 3.56
N ALA A 124 -5.37 13.86 4.82
CA ALA A 124 -4.48 14.93 5.26
C ALA A 124 -3.18 15.00 4.44
N ALA A 125 -2.58 13.84 4.09
CA ALA A 125 -1.41 13.78 3.22
C ALA A 125 -1.71 14.29 1.81
N THR A 126 -2.88 13.94 1.27
CA THR A 126 -3.33 14.39 -0.06
C THR A 126 -3.53 15.91 -0.10
N GLN A 127 -4.19 16.47 0.93
CA GLN A 127 -4.38 17.91 1.08
C GLN A 127 -3.04 18.66 1.23
N LEU A 128 -2.13 18.13 2.06
CA LEU A 128 -0.79 18.69 2.21
C LEU A 128 -0.03 18.69 0.87
N ARG A 129 -0.10 17.59 0.10
CA ARG A 129 0.53 17.50 -1.22
C ARG A 129 -0.05 18.52 -2.20
N ARG A 130 -1.37 18.69 -2.24
CA ARG A 130 -2.06 19.69 -3.09
C ARG A 130 -1.65 21.11 -2.75
N SER A 131 -1.46 21.43 -1.46
CA SER A 131 -1.00 22.76 -1.03
C SER A 131 0.37 23.16 -1.60
N ARG A 132 1.19 22.17 -1.98
CA ARG A 132 2.56 22.36 -2.48
C ARG A 132 2.65 22.50 -4.00
N GLN A 133 1.58 22.30 -4.76
CA GLN A 133 1.59 22.35 -6.24
C GLN A 133 2.09 23.68 -6.85
N ARG A 134 2.40 24.69 -6.02
CA ARG A 134 3.01 25.97 -6.42
C ARG A 134 4.54 25.95 -6.56
N SER A 135 5.26 24.96 -6.03
CA SER A 135 6.74 24.90 -6.09
C SER A 135 7.24 23.75 -6.96
N ARG A 136 7.97 24.07 -8.05
CA ARG A 136 8.42 23.10 -9.07
C ARG A 136 9.63 22.25 -8.68
N ILE A 137 10.44 22.66 -7.70
CA ILE A 137 11.64 21.92 -7.29
C ILE A 137 11.30 21.02 -6.10
N ILE A 138 11.48 19.71 -6.27
CA ILE A 138 11.31 18.69 -5.22
C ILE A 138 12.63 17.95 -5.00
N SER A 139 13.00 17.74 -3.72
CA SER A 139 14.14 16.87 -3.40
C SER A 139 13.78 15.41 -3.64
N PHE A 140 14.78 14.55 -3.81
CA PHE A 140 14.57 13.10 -3.94
C PHE A 140 13.75 12.53 -2.77
N GLU A 141 14.12 12.83 -1.52
CA GLU A 141 13.36 12.41 -0.32
C GLU A 141 11.89 12.88 -0.36
N THR A 142 11.64 14.10 -0.87
CA THR A 142 10.25 14.56 -1.03
C THR A 142 9.53 13.75 -2.10
N SER A 143 10.18 13.49 -3.23
CA SER A 143 9.60 12.67 -4.30
C SER A 143 9.25 11.27 -3.79
N GLN A 144 10.12 10.64 -2.98
CA GLN A 144 9.82 9.36 -2.32
C GLN A 144 8.58 9.47 -1.41
N LEU A 145 8.49 10.49 -0.55
CA LEU A 145 7.34 10.68 0.34
C LEU A 145 6.03 10.91 -0.45
N ASN A 146 6.09 11.67 -1.54
CA ASN A 146 4.94 11.91 -2.41
C ASN A 146 4.49 10.62 -3.11
N ALA A 147 5.44 9.79 -3.54
CA ALA A 147 5.18 8.49 -4.14
C ALA A 147 4.56 7.52 -3.11
N MET A 148 5.09 7.47 -1.89
CA MET A 148 4.49 6.67 -0.79
C MET A 148 3.04 7.10 -0.52
N CYS A 149 2.78 8.40 -0.41
CA CYS A 149 1.43 8.94 -0.25
C CYS A 149 0.52 8.52 -1.43
N GLY A 150 1.01 8.67 -2.67
CA GLY A 150 0.28 8.29 -3.88
C GLY A 150 -0.08 6.81 -3.92
N MET A 151 0.89 5.93 -3.65
CA MET A 151 0.71 4.47 -3.68
C MET A 151 -0.21 3.98 -2.57
N LEU A 152 -0.04 4.45 -1.33
CA LEU A 152 -0.94 4.08 -0.23
C LEU A 152 -2.38 4.56 -0.49
N GLY A 153 -2.53 5.76 -1.04
CA GLY A 153 -3.83 6.28 -1.47
C GLY A 153 -4.44 5.45 -2.61
N LEU A 154 -3.63 4.99 -3.56
CA LEU A 154 -4.07 4.11 -4.65
C LEU A 154 -4.56 2.76 -4.11
N PHE A 155 -3.75 2.09 -3.28
CA PHE A 155 -4.13 0.80 -2.68
C PHE A 155 -5.40 0.91 -1.84
N ALA A 156 -5.53 1.97 -1.02
CA ALA A 156 -6.75 2.23 -0.26
C ALA A 156 -7.98 2.38 -1.18
N ARG A 157 -7.88 3.18 -2.25
CA ARG A 157 -8.99 3.43 -3.19
C ARG A 157 -9.41 2.18 -3.96
N THR A 158 -8.47 1.31 -4.32
CA THR A 158 -8.79 0.05 -5.01
C THR A 158 -9.59 -0.94 -4.15
N ALA A 159 -9.61 -0.76 -2.82
CA ALA A 159 -10.39 -1.59 -1.90
C ALA A 159 -11.75 -0.99 -1.52
N LEU A 160 -12.11 0.20 -2.03
CA LEU A 160 -13.40 0.85 -1.76
C LEU A 160 -14.49 0.35 -2.69
N HIS A 161 -15.69 0.13 -2.14
CA HIS A 161 -16.90 -0.12 -2.92
C HIS A 161 -17.52 1.17 -3.46
N ASP A 162 -17.67 2.17 -2.59
CA ASP A 162 -18.28 3.46 -2.91
C ASP A 162 -17.32 4.33 -3.72
N LEU A 163 -17.27 4.05 -5.01
CA LEU A 163 -16.60 4.86 -5.99
C LEU A 163 -17.35 6.19 -6.14
N ALA A 164 -16.67 7.32 -5.98
CA ALA A 164 -17.23 8.63 -6.32
C ALA A 164 -17.31 8.74 -7.86
N PRO A 165 -18.49 8.58 -8.50
CA PRO A 165 -18.56 8.42 -9.94
C PRO A 165 -18.17 9.72 -10.66
N LYS A 166 -17.44 9.62 -11.76
CA LYS A 166 -16.95 10.77 -12.52
C LYS A 166 -17.46 10.74 -13.95
N ARG A 167 -17.91 11.88 -14.47
CA ARG A 167 -18.29 11.99 -15.89
C ARG A 167 -17.07 11.79 -16.80
N TRP A 168 -17.25 11.09 -17.93
CA TRP A 168 -16.19 10.93 -18.93
C TRP A 168 -16.01 12.22 -19.74
N MET A 169 -14.76 12.69 -19.85
CA MET A 169 -14.40 13.94 -20.55
C MET A 169 -13.65 13.71 -21.87
N GLY A 170 -13.56 12.45 -22.35
CA GLY A 170 -12.88 12.09 -23.60
C GLY A 170 -11.45 11.59 -23.43
N SER A 171 -10.90 11.65 -22.22
CA SER A 171 -9.65 11.01 -21.84
C SER A 171 -9.69 10.61 -20.38
N VAL A 172 -8.85 9.66 -19.98
CA VAL A 172 -8.60 9.41 -18.57
C VAL A 172 -7.88 10.65 -18.04
N ASP A 173 -8.58 11.47 -17.27
CA ASP A 173 -8.04 12.68 -16.68
C ASP A 173 -7.11 12.32 -15.51
N VAL A 174 -5.93 11.77 -15.84
CA VAL A 174 -4.86 11.53 -14.86
C VAL A 174 -4.28 12.88 -14.36
N LEU A 175 -4.67 14.00 -14.99
CA LEU A 175 -4.10 15.32 -14.81
C LEU A 175 -4.72 16.12 -13.65
N GLU A 176 -5.94 15.82 -13.20
CA GLU A 176 -6.56 16.56 -12.08
C GLU A 176 -5.79 16.43 -10.74
N ASN A 177 -4.79 15.55 -10.64
CA ASN A 177 -3.86 15.54 -9.50
C ASN A 177 -2.37 15.47 -9.85
N GLY A 178 -1.95 15.54 -11.13
CA GLY A 178 -0.53 15.61 -11.51
C GLY A 178 0.41 14.58 -10.88
N THR A 179 -0.03 13.33 -10.61
CA THR A 179 0.65 12.49 -9.60
C THR A 179 1.26 11.16 -10.03
N LEU A 180 1.06 10.63 -11.23
CA LEU A 180 1.78 9.40 -11.63
C LEU A 180 2.77 9.50 -12.78
N ASP A 181 2.70 10.51 -13.64
CA ASP A 181 3.73 10.66 -14.67
C ASP A 181 5.12 10.97 -14.09
N ASP A 182 5.16 11.52 -12.88
CA ASP A 182 6.34 11.73 -12.06
C ASP A 182 6.48 10.73 -10.89
N LEU A 183 5.88 9.52 -10.99
CA LEU A 183 6.04 8.49 -9.95
C LEU A 183 7.54 8.25 -9.72
N CYS A 184 7.99 8.51 -8.49
CA CYS A 184 9.38 8.27 -8.12
C CYS A 184 9.69 6.78 -8.32
N PRO A 185 10.70 6.42 -9.15
CA PRO A 185 11.07 5.01 -9.41
C PRO A 185 11.37 4.20 -8.14
N SER A 186 11.64 4.88 -7.01
CA SER A 186 11.80 4.24 -5.70
C SER A 186 10.66 3.32 -5.27
N ILE A 187 9.46 3.43 -5.86
CA ILE A 187 8.33 2.52 -5.61
C ILE A 187 8.67 1.06 -5.95
N GLU A 188 9.62 0.82 -6.85
CA GLU A 188 10.12 -0.52 -7.17
C GLU A 188 10.65 -1.18 -5.90
N SER A 189 11.52 -0.47 -5.16
CA SER A 189 12.08 -0.98 -3.92
C SER A 189 11.10 -0.93 -2.73
N ILE A 190 10.25 0.10 -2.66
CA ILE A 190 9.37 0.35 -1.51
C ILE A 190 8.16 -0.58 -1.53
N TYR A 191 7.62 -0.90 -2.71
CA TYR A 191 6.41 -1.68 -2.86
C TYR A 191 6.55 -2.92 -3.74
N GLY A 192 7.67 -3.12 -4.45
CA GLY A 192 7.84 -4.26 -5.36
C GLY A 192 7.06 -4.11 -6.66
N ILE A 193 6.77 -2.88 -7.07
CA ILE A 193 5.98 -2.55 -8.26
C ILE A 193 6.67 -1.46 -9.08
N THR A 194 6.59 -1.55 -10.40
CA THR A 194 7.15 -0.54 -11.30
C THR A 194 6.19 0.62 -11.55
N PRO A 195 6.69 1.77 -12.04
CA PRO A 195 5.83 2.87 -12.46
C PRO A 195 4.80 2.48 -13.51
N PHE A 196 5.14 1.58 -14.43
CA PHE A 196 4.21 1.09 -15.45
C PHE A 196 3.00 0.41 -14.80
N LEU A 197 3.23 -0.61 -13.96
CA LEU A 197 2.15 -1.36 -13.30
C LEU A 197 1.34 -0.47 -12.34
N ALA A 198 1.99 0.45 -11.62
CA ALA A 198 1.29 1.40 -10.76
C ALA A 198 0.36 2.33 -11.56
N LYS A 199 0.80 2.80 -12.75
CA LYS A 199 -0.05 3.56 -13.67
C LYS A 199 -1.19 2.73 -14.21
N ALA A 200 -0.97 1.46 -14.54
CA ALA A 200 -2.03 0.56 -15.00
C ALA A 200 -3.13 0.37 -13.93
N ILE A 201 -2.75 0.17 -12.66
CA ILE A 201 -3.70 0.09 -11.54
C ILE A 201 -4.51 1.39 -11.41
N LEU A 202 -3.87 2.56 -11.52
CA LEU A 202 -4.59 3.83 -11.48
C LEU A 202 -5.54 4.01 -12.66
N LYS A 203 -5.06 3.79 -13.90
CA LYS A 203 -5.90 3.88 -15.10
C LYS A 203 -7.15 3.00 -14.95
N ASN A 204 -6.96 1.76 -14.49
CA ASN A 204 -8.04 0.82 -14.21
C ASN A 204 -9.04 1.37 -13.19
N HIS A 205 -8.54 1.90 -12.06
CA HIS A 205 -9.39 2.52 -11.05
C HIS A 205 -10.15 3.75 -11.57
N GLU A 206 -9.52 4.65 -12.32
CA GLU A 206 -10.19 5.84 -12.88
C GLU A 206 -11.25 5.46 -13.92
N LEU A 207 -10.97 4.50 -14.80
CA LEU A 207 -11.96 3.96 -15.73
C LEU A 207 -13.17 3.37 -15.00
N ALA A 208 -12.95 2.68 -13.87
CA ALA A 208 -14.05 2.19 -13.03
C ALA A 208 -14.92 3.33 -12.47
N LEU A 209 -14.33 4.46 -12.07
CA LEU A 209 -15.09 5.66 -11.63
C LEU A 209 -15.98 6.20 -12.75
N HIS A 210 -15.48 6.18 -13.99
CA HIS A 210 -16.22 6.61 -15.16
C HIS A 210 -17.35 5.64 -15.51
N LEU A 211 -17.07 4.34 -15.54
CA LEU A 211 -18.09 3.31 -15.80
C LEU A 211 -19.22 3.35 -14.76
N ALA A 212 -18.90 3.60 -13.48
CA ALA A 212 -19.89 3.74 -12.42
C ALA A 212 -20.88 4.90 -12.68
N TYR A 213 -20.41 6.00 -13.29
CA TYR A 213 -21.26 7.15 -13.64
C TYR A 213 -22.31 6.80 -14.69
N TYR A 214 -21.97 5.89 -15.62
CA TYR A 214 -22.85 5.40 -16.69
C TYR A 214 -23.46 4.03 -16.35
N SER A 215 -23.64 3.69 -15.08
CA SER A 215 -24.24 2.41 -14.67
C SER A 215 -25.70 2.25 -15.12
N GLN A 216 -26.43 3.36 -15.25
CA GLN A 216 -27.84 3.41 -15.68
C GLN A 216 -28.04 4.13 -17.03
N ASN A 217 -26.95 4.50 -17.71
CA ASN A 217 -26.97 5.29 -18.95
C ASN A 217 -26.10 4.63 -20.02
N ASP A 218 -26.29 5.01 -21.27
CA ASP A 218 -25.40 4.57 -22.35
C ASP A 218 -23.97 5.06 -22.12
N ARG A 219 -23.03 4.14 -22.31
CA ARG A 219 -21.59 4.39 -22.13
C ARG A 219 -21.03 5.03 -23.40
N PRO A 220 -20.24 6.12 -23.30
CA PRO A 220 -19.55 6.69 -24.46
C PRO A 220 -18.64 5.66 -25.12
N GLU A 221 -18.63 5.58 -26.45
CA GLU A 221 -17.77 4.68 -27.22
C GLU A 221 -16.29 4.88 -26.87
N SER A 222 -15.84 6.13 -26.77
CA SER A 222 -14.47 6.46 -26.36
C SER A 222 -14.08 6.00 -24.95
N LEU A 223 -15.05 5.81 -24.05
CA LEU A 223 -14.79 5.21 -22.73
C LEU A 223 -14.57 3.70 -22.86
N LEU A 224 -15.32 3.03 -23.73
CA LEU A 224 -15.14 1.60 -24.01
C LEU A 224 -13.82 1.35 -24.72
N GLU A 225 -13.47 2.16 -25.72
CA GLU A 225 -12.18 2.14 -26.40
C GLU A 225 -11.02 2.30 -25.40
N ALA A 226 -11.15 3.20 -24.42
CA ALA A 226 -10.13 3.38 -23.38
C ALA A 226 -10.01 2.15 -22.44
N CYS A 227 -11.11 1.43 -22.19
CA CYS A 227 -11.09 0.19 -21.44
C CYS A 227 -10.39 -0.93 -22.22
N GLU A 228 -10.69 -1.06 -23.51
CA GLU A 228 -10.06 -2.02 -24.42
C GLU A 228 -8.57 -1.73 -24.58
N ALA A 229 -8.19 -0.47 -24.80
CA ALA A 229 -6.78 -0.08 -24.91
C ALA A 229 -5.97 -0.44 -23.65
N LEU A 230 -6.54 -0.26 -22.45
CA LEU A 230 -5.89 -0.69 -21.21
C LEU A 230 -5.76 -2.22 -21.14
N TYR A 231 -6.77 -2.97 -21.60
CA TYR A 231 -6.70 -4.42 -21.64
C TYR A 231 -5.63 -4.91 -22.63
N ASP A 232 -5.50 -4.26 -23.79
CA ASP A 232 -4.44 -4.53 -24.77
C ASP A 232 -3.05 -4.21 -24.19
N GLU A 233 -2.90 -3.08 -23.50
CA GLU A 233 -1.66 -2.73 -22.76
C GLU A 233 -1.29 -3.83 -21.74
N LEU A 234 -2.27 -4.34 -21.00
CA LEU A 234 -2.05 -5.41 -20.02
C LEU A 234 -1.74 -6.75 -20.68
N THR A 235 -2.39 -7.11 -21.78
CA THR A 235 -2.14 -8.40 -22.45
C THR A 235 -0.81 -8.42 -23.22
N ALA A 236 -0.32 -7.27 -23.65
CA ALA A 236 1.00 -7.13 -24.26
C ALA A 236 2.17 -7.17 -23.26
N TRP A 237 1.89 -7.03 -21.96
CA TRP A 237 2.91 -6.99 -20.92
C TRP A 237 3.61 -8.34 -20.75
N SER A 238 4.93 -8.30 -20.57
CA SER A 238 5.72 -9.44 -20.12
C SER A 238 6.79 -9.00 -19.13
N ILE A 239 7.21 -9.91 -18.25
CA ILE A 239 8.25 -9.59 -17.26
C ILE A 239 9.60 -9.25 -17.91
N GLU A 240 9.86 -9.78 -19.10
CA GLU A 240 11.08 -9.49 -19.88
C GLU A 240 11.10 -8.06 -20.42
N SER A 241 9.92 -7.45 -20.61
CA SER A 241 9.78 -6.05 -21.04
C SER A 241 9.83 -5.05 -19.86
N GLU A 242 9.81 -5.55 -18.62
CA GLU A 242 9.78 -4.70 -17.43
C GLU A 242 11.17 -4.20 -17.05
N GLU A 243 11.31 -2.88 -16.91
CA GLU A 243 12.57 -2.24 -16.51
C GLU A 243 12.51 -1.78 -15.04
N PHE A 244 13.55 -2.14 -14.28
CA PHE A 244 13.73 -1.67 -12.89
C PHE A 244 14.82 -0.60 -12.86
N ALA A 245 14.43 0.66 -12.71
CA ALA A 245 15.35 1.80 -12.77
C ALA A 245 16.19 1.98 -11.48
N THR A 246 15.70 1.51 -10.34
CA THR A 246 16.33 1.71 -9.03
C THR A 246 17.01 0.48 -8.45
N ILE A 247 16.72 -0.69 -8.99
CA ILE A 247 17.28 -1.96 -8.51
C ILE A 247 18.60 -2.21 -9.23
N ASN A 248 19.65 -2.50 -8.47
CA ASN A 248 20.97 -2.75 -9.04
C ASN A 248 20.93 -3.99 -9.94
N ALA A 249 21.24 -3.83 -11.23
CA ALA A 249 21.28 -4.93 -12.20
C ALA A 249 22.28 -6.04 -11.84
N HIS A 250 23.28 -5.74 -11.01
CA HIS A 250 24.24 -6.73 -10.49
C HIS A 250 23.76 -7.43 -9.21
N ASP A 251 22.69 -6.95 -8.58
CA ASP A 251 22.03 -7.62 -7.46
C ASP A 251 20.97 -8.61 -7.98
N GLY A 252 21.45 -9.71 -8.56
CA GLY A 252 20.60 -10.78 -9.09
C GLY A 252 19.51 -11.26 -8.12
N PRO A 253 19.80 -11.46 -6.81
CA PRO A 253 18.80 -11.77 -5.80
C PRO A 253 17.68 -10.72 -5.70
N ALA A 254 18.02 -9.43 -5.56
CA ALA A 254 17.03 -8.36 -5.45
C ALA A 254 16.19 -8.24 -6.72
N LEU A 255 16.81 -8.36 -7.89
CA LEU A 255 16.13 -8.31 -9.19
C LEU A 255 15.16 -9.49 -9.37
N ALA A 256 15.55 -10.70 -8.93
CA ALA A 256 14.68 -11.87 -9.00
C ALA A 256 13.45 -11.73 -8.09
N VAL A 257 13.62 -11.19 -6.88
CA VAL A 257 12.49 -10.86 -5.98
C VAL A 257 11.62 -9.78 -6.61
N ALA A 258 12.22 -8.73 -7.17
CA ALA A 258 11.49 -7.67 -7.85
C ALA A 258 10.63 -8.18 -9.00
N GLY A 259 11.20 -9.05 -9.84
CA GLY A 259 10.48 -9.62 -10.98
C GLY A 259 9.33 -10.53 -10.55
N ALA A 260 9.52 -11.33 -9.50
CA ALA A 260 8.44 -12.12 -8.91
C ALA A 260 7.32 -11.23 -8.36
N GLN A 261 7.65 -10.12 -7.69
CA GLN A 261 6.65 -9.18 -7.18
C GLN A 261 5.92 -8.42 -8.28
N ALA A 262 6.63 -7.93 -9.29
CA ALA A 262 6.03 -7.27 -10.46
C ALA A 262 5.07 -8.24 -11.18
N THR A 263 5.43 -9.51 -11.32
CA THR A 263 4.56 -10.55 -11.88
C THR A 263 3.29 -10.75 -11.04
N ALA A 264 3.40 -10.73 -9.71
CA ALA A 264 2.23 -10.82 -8.83
C ALA A 264 1.33 -9.58 -8.97
N PHE A 265 1.89 -8.37 -8.98
CA PHE A 265 1.16 -7.13 -9.20
C PHE A 265 0.46 -7.11 -10.56
N TYR A 266 1.14 -7.56 -11.61
CA TYR A 266 0.56 -7.65 -12.94
C TYR A 266 -0.69 -8.55 -12.96
N ASN A 267 -0.56 -9.81 -12.51
CA ASN A 267 -1.69 -10.74 -12.54
C ASN A 267 -2.83 -10.28 -11.62
N ALA A 268 -2.53 -9.65 -10.48
CA ALA A 268 -3.56 -9.06 -9.62
C ALA A 268 -4.23 -7.82 -10.26
N THR A 269 -3.49 -7.03 -11.04
CA THR A 269 -4.04 -5.91 -11.83
C THR A 269 -4.98 -6.43 -12.91
N LEU A 270 -4.64 -7.56 -13.54
CA LEU A 270 -5.50 -8.24 -14.51
C LEU A 270 -6.79 -8.75 -13.85
N ILE A 271 -6.69 -9.43 -12.70
CA ILE A 271 -7.88 -9.82 -11.89
C ILE A 271 -8.75 -8.59 -11.59
N TYR A 272 -8.14 -7.50 -11.12
CA TYR A 272 -8.84 -6.26 -10.79
C TYR A 272 -9.54 -5.66 -12.03
N HIS A 273 -8.90 -5.67 -13.20
CA HIS A 273 -9.51 -5.27 -14.48
C HIS A 273 -10.71 -6.13 -14.83
N LEU A 274 -10.52 -7.46 -14.87
CA LEU A 274 -11.53 -8.42 -15.27
C LEU A 274 -12.77 -8.34 -14.37
N ARG A 275 -12.58 -8.12 -13.07
CA ARG A 275 -13.69 -7.97 -12.11
C ARG A 275 -14.37 -6.61 -12.16
N THR A 276 -13.60 -5.54 -12.26
CA THR A 276 -14.15 -4.17 -12.12
C THR A 276 -14.70 -3.63 -13.44
N ILE A 277 -14.01 -3.87 -14.56
CA ILE A 277 -14.36 -3.31 -15.86
C ILE A 277 -15.18 -4.31 -16.67
N GLN A 278 -14.70 -5.55 -16.80
CA GLN A 278 -15.36 -6.56 -17.64
C GLN A 278 -16.44 -7.37 -16.90
N GLN A 279 -16.53 -7.23 -15.57
CA GLN A 279 -17.49 -7.95 -14.72
C GLN A 279 -17.41 -9.49 -14.89
N CYS A 280 -16.23 -10.01 -15.19
CA CYS A 280 -15.99 -11.44 -15.36
C CYS A 280 -16.33 -12.20 -14.07
N ASN A 281 -16.95 -13.38 -14.19
CA ASN A 281 -17.24 -14.22 -13.04
C ASN A 281 -15.94 -14.74 -12.41
N ARG A 282 -15.84 -14.68 -11.08
CA ARG A 282 -14.71 -15.18 -10.29
C ARG A 282 -14.29 -16.62 -10.63
N ALA A 283 -15.22 -17.49 -11.02
CA ALA A 283 -14.96 -18.87 -11.41
C ALA A 283 -14.03 -19.00 -12.64
N HIS A 284 -13.95 -17.96 -13.48
CA HIS A 284 -13.09 -17.94 -14.67
C HIS A 284 -11.69 -17.34 -14.40
N LEU A 285 -11.42 -16.84 -13.19
CA LEU A 285 -10.17 -16.15 -12.87
C LEU A 285 -9.10 -17.05 -12.26
N ARG A 286 -9.32 -18.37 -12.32
CA ARG A 286 -8.45 -19.38 -11.71
C ARG A 286 -7.02 -19.30 -12.25
N GLY A 287 -6.86 -19.07 -13.55
CA GLY A 287 -5.53 -19.00 -14.18
C GLY A 287 -4.71 -17.82 -13.69
N GLU A 288 -5.30 -16.63 -13.68
CA GLU A 288 -4.67 -15.39 -13.19
C GLU A 288 -4.37 -15.50 -11.71
N GLN A 289 -5.30 -16.07 -10.93
CA GLN A 289 -5.15 -16.27 -9.51
C GLN A 289 -3.97 -17.20 -9.17
N GLN A 290 -3.85 -18.33 -9.87
CA GLN A 290 -2.72 -19.26 -9.71
C GLN A 290 -1.39 -18.56 -10.01
N LYS A 291 -1.32 -17.76 -11.08
CA LYS A 291 -0.12 -16.97 -11.40
C LYS A 291 0.24 -15.97 -10.31
N VAL A 292 -0.72 -15.29 -9.67
CA VAL A 292 -0.44 -14.44 -8.50
C VAL A 292 0.14 -15.28 -7.37
N LEU A 293 -0.49 -16.41 -7.03
CA LEU A 293 -0.05 -17.26 -5.93
C LEU A 293 1.37 -17.82 -6.15
N GLU A 294 1.66 -18.30 -7.37
CA GLU A 294 2.98 -18.78 -7.77
C GLU A 294 4.03 -17.67 -7.66
N ALA A 295 3.74 -16.48 -8.18
CA ALA A 295 4.63 -15.33 -8.12
C ALA A 295 4.90 -14.88 -6.67
N MET A 296 3.86 -14.84 -5.82
CA MET A 296 4.00 -14.49 -4.41
C MET A 296 4.80 -15.56 -3.63
N ASN A 297 4.59 -16.85 -3.89
CA ASN A 297 5.41 -17.91 -3.29
C ASN A 297 6.87 -17.84 -3.77
N ARG A 298 7.09 -17.64 -5.07
CA ARG A 298 8.43 -17.48 -5.65
C ARG A 298 9.18 -16.32 -5.00
N ALA A 299 8.54 -15.17 -4.79
CA ALA A 299 9.16 -14.03 -4.11
C ALA A 299 9.63 -14.38 -2.69
N GLU A 300 8.86 -15.19 -1.97
CA GLU A 300 9.23 -15.65 -0.62
C GLU A 300 10.30 -16.76 -0.64
N ASP A 301 10.25 -17.68 -1.59
CA ASP A 301 11.25 -18.74 -1.74
C ASP A 301 12.63 -18.16 -2.07
N LEU A 302 12.69 -17.17 -2.97
CA LEU A 302 13.92 -16.47 -3.31
C LEU A 302 14.57 -15.81 -2.09
N LYS A 303 13.79 -15.25 -1.16
CA LYS A 303 14.31 -14.66 0.08
C LYS A 303 14.92 -15.73 1.00
N THR A 304 14.29 -16.90 1.10
CA THR A 304 14.78 -18.01 1.94
C THR A 304 16.02 -18.70 1.37
N TRP A 305 16.17 -18.72 0.05
CA TRP A 305 17.29 -19.39 -0.62
C TRP A 305 18.62 -18.65 -0.41
N HIS A 306 18.59 -17.32 -0.36
CA HIS A 306 19.78 -16.47 -0.22
C HIS A 306 20.28 -16.31 1.22
N GLN A 307 20.14 -17.35 2.07
CA GLN A 307 20.45 -17.46 3.51
C GLN A 307 21.85 -16.95 3.96
N ARG A 308 22.07 -15.65 3.90
CA ARG A 308 23.10 -14.92 4.63
C ARG A 308 22.44 -13.76 5.38
N ASN A 309 21.68 -14.12 6.41
CA ASN A 309 21.53 -13.40 7.67
C ASN A 309 21.10 -11.91 7.72
N THR A 310 20.47 -11.31 6.70
CA THR A 310 20.07 -9.88 6.82
C THR A 310 18.76 -9.42 6.20
N TYR A 311 17.96 -10.27 5.54
CA TYR A 311 16.81 -9.79 4.75
C TYR A 311 15.48 -10.44 5.14
N TRP A 312 14.85 -9.91 6.19
CA TRP A 312 13.42 -10.10 6.44
C TRP A 312 12.69 -8.89 5.87
N ALA A 313 12.45 -8.90 4.56
CA ALA A 313 11.69 -7.87 3.87
C ALA A 313 10.29 -8.45 3.61
N ALA A 314 9.28 -7.88 4.25
CA ALA A 314 7.94 -8.44 4.18
C ALA A 314 7.29 -8.11 2.82
N PRO A 315 6.53 -9.03 2.20
CA PRO A 315 5.91 -8.77 0.90
C PRO A 315 4.75 -7.77 1.03
N ILE A 316 4.56 -6.90 0.03
CA ILE A 316 3.33 -6.11 -0.05
C ILE A 316 2.15 -7.04 -0.31
N THR A 317 1.08 -6.85 0.46
CA THR A 317 -0.06 -7.78 0.45
C THR A 317 -1.11 -7.47 -0.60
N TRP A 318 -1.07 -6.32 -1.27
CA TRP A 318 -2.07 -5.93 -2.29
C TRP A 318 -2.36 -7.05 -3.31
N PRO A 319 -1.38 -7.66 -3.99
CA PRO A 319 -1.66 -8.70 -4.97
C PRO A 319 -2.35 -9.93 -4.37
N ALA A 320 -1.85 -10.40 -3.24
CA ALA A 320 -2.41 -11.54 -2.53
C ALA A 320 -3.82 -11.26 -2.00
N PHE A 321 -4.08 -10.05 -1.52
CA PHE A 321 -5.40 -9.66 -1.02
C PHE A 321 -6.45 -9.69 -2.13
N ILE A 322 -6.16 -9.06 -3.28
CA ILE A 322 -7.07 -9.07 -4.44
C ILE A 322 -7.33 -10.50 -4.91
N ALA A 323 -6.27 -11.28 -5.17
CA ALA A 323 -6.41 -12.62 -5.73
C ALA A 323 -7.05 -13.62 -4.74
N SER A 324 -6.79 -13.47 -3.43
CA SER A 324 -7.44 -14.31 -2.43
C SER A 324 -8.92 -13.94 -2.23
N CYS A 325 -9.30 -12.66 -2.31
CA CYS A 325 -10.72 -12.27 -2.24
C CYS A 325 -11.55 -12.80 -3.41
N GLU A 326 -10.93 -13.04 -4.57
CA GLU A 326 -11.58 -13.65 -5.75
C GLU A 326 -11.48 -15.19 -5.76
N ALA A 327 -10.91 -15.81 -4.73
CA ALA A 327 -10.73 -17.25 -4.65
C ALA A 327 -12.04 -18.03 -4.47
N VAL A 328 -12.24 -19.05 -5.32
CA VAL A 328 -13.40 -19.93 -5.26
C VAL A 328 -12.99 -21.28 -4.66
N LYS A 329 -13.79 -21.76 -3.70
CA LYS A 329 -13.78 -23.13 -3.17
C LYS A 329 -12.37 -23.74 -3.01
N GLU A 330 -11.98 -24.66 -3.89
CA GLU A 330 -10.77 -25.48 -3.77
C GLU A 330 -9.48 -24.63 -3.82
N ASP A 331 -9.51 -23.49 -4.51
CA ASP A 331 -8.33 -22.63 -4.63
C ASP A 331 -8.04 -21.85 -3.32
N ARG A 332 -9.01 -21.79 -2.38
CA ARG A 332 -8.86 -21.10 -1.08
C ARG A 332 -7.84 -21.76 -0.17
N GLU A 333 -7.66 -23.08 -0.24
CA GLU A 333 -6.70 -23.79 0.60
C GLU A 333 -5.25 -23.36 0.30
N ALA A 334 -4.93 -23.19 -0.98
CA ALA A 334 -3.61 -22.76 -1.40
C ALA A 334 -3.31 -21.32 -0.93
N TRP A 335 -4.31 -20.44 -0.96
CA TRP A 335 -4.21 -19.09 -0.35
C TRP A 335 -4.09 -19.14 1.17
N ALA A 336 -4.81 -20.04 1.84
CA ALA A 336 -4.68 -20.20 3.29
C ALA A 336 -3.24 -20.58 3.67
N CYS A 337 -2.60 -21.48 2.91
CA CYS A 337 -1.20 -21.82 3.08
C CYS A 337 -0.28 -20.61 2.92
N TRP A 338 -0.50 -19.78 1.89
CA TRP A 338 0.29 -18.56 1.69
C TRP A 338 0.10 -17.54 2.83
N TRP A 339 -1.14 -17.27 3.23
CA TRP A 339 -1.44 -16.34 4.33
C TRP A 339 -0.87 -16.82 5.66
N ASN A 340 -0.84 -18.12 5.90
CA ASN A 340 -0.20 -18.72 7.08
C ASN A 340 1.33 -18.59 7.01
N ARG A 341 1.94 -18.79 5.82
CA ARG A 341 3.38 -18.65 5.60
C ARG A 341 3.89 -17.26 5.96
N VAL A 342 3.19 -16.20 5.55
CA VAL A 342 3.61 -14.82 5.81
C VAL A 342 3.43 -14.38 7.26
N GLN A 343 2.70 -15.12 8.10
CA GLN A 343 2.59 -14.77 9.53
C GLN A 343 3.95 -14.80 10.25
N THR A 344 4.94 -15.50 9.70
CA THR A 344 6.31 -15.57 10.23
C THR A 344 7.00 -14.20 10.33
N TYR A 345 6.57 -13.19 9.55
CA TYR A 345 7.07 -11.82 9.66
C TYR A 345 6.61 -11.09 10.95
N GLY A 346 5.64 -11.65 11.68
CA GLY A 346 5.14 -11.06 12.94
C GLY A 346 4.49 -9.69 12.75
N LEU A 347 3.89 -9.44 11.58
CA LEU A 347 3.18 -8.19 11.30
C LEU A 347 1.68 -8.38 11.60
N ALA A 348 1.15 -7.59 12.54
CA ALA A 348 -0.26 -7.70 12.96
C ALA A 348 -1.25 -7.43 11.81
N ASN A 349 -0.84 -6.68 10.79
CA ASN A 349 -1.66 -6.42 9.61
C ASN A 349 -1.96 -7.71 8.83
N TYR A 350 -1.01 -8.63 8.71
CA TYR A 350 -1.22 -9.88 7.96
C TYR A 350 -2.28 -10.76 8.62
N ALA A 351 -2.26 -10.87 9.95
CA ALA A 351 -3.29 -11.61 10.68
C ALA A 351 -4.68 -10.97 10.55
N LYS A 352 -4.75 -9.64 10.50
CA LYS A 352 -6.01 -8.88 10.32
C LYS A 352 -6.53 -9.01 8.89
N GLN A 353 -5.71 -8.80 7.88
CA GLN A 353 -6.06 -9.00 6.47
C GLN A 353 -6.50 -10.44 6.19
N TRP A 354 -5.81 -11.44 6.73
CA TRP A 354 -6.20 -12.84 6.57
C TRP A 354 -7.57 -13.15 7.20
N ARG A 355 -7.88 -12.54 8.35
CA ARG A 355 -9.23 -12.65 8.93
C ARG A 355 -10.28 -12.06 7.99
N MET A 356 -9.98 -10.93 7.35
CA MET A 356 -10.90 -10.28 6.41
C MET A 356 -11.14 -11.11 5.16
N VAL A 357 -10.09 -11.68 4.57
CA VAL A 357 -10.23 -12.59 3.42
C VAL A 357 -11.15 -13.77 3.76
N ARG A 358 -10.98 -14.38 4.94
CA ARG A 358 -11.87 -15.46 5.40
C ARG A 358 -13.32 -15.02 5.63
N GLN A 359 -13.53 -13.79 6.12
CA GLN A 359 -14.87 -13.22 6.24
C GLN A 359 -15.50 -13.00 4.87
N VAL A 360 -14.75 -12.41 3.93
CA VAL A 360 -15.18 -12.27 2.53
C VAL A 360 -15.59 -13.61 1.95
N TRP A 361 -14.80 -14.67 2.14
CA TRP A 361 -15.14 -16.02 1.68
C TRP A 361 -16.45 -16.56 2.28
N THR A 362 -16.67 -16.31 3.56
CA THR A 362 -17.89 -16.77 4.25
C THR A 362 -19.13 -16.08 3.70
N GLU A 363 -19.07 -14.75 3.53
CA GLU A 363 -20.18 -13.98 2.95
C GLU A 363 -20.40 -14.33 1.47
N GLN A 364 -19.31 -14.59 0.74
CA GLN A 364 -19.32 -15.00 -0.67
C GLN A 364 -19.93 -16.38 -0.93
N ASP A 365 -19.97 -17.26 0.08
CA ASP A 365 -20.60 -18.58 -0.02
C ASP A 365 -22.13 -18.48 0.12
N ILE A 366 -22.62 -17.36 0.66
CA ILE A 366 -24.04 -17.06 0.83
C ILE A 366 -24.54 -16.16 -0.30
N ALA A 367 -23.67 -15.28 -0.81
CA ALA A 367 -23.99 -14.31 -1.85
C ALA A 367 -23.94 -14.91 -3.27
N ASP A 368 -24.54 -14.20 -4.23
CA ASP A 368 -24.48 -14.55 -5.64
C ASP A 368 -23.05 -14.52 -6.19
N ASP A 369 -22.75 -15.39 -7.16
CA ASP A 369 -21.40 -15.54 -7.76
C ASP A 369 -20.85 -14.25 -8.40
N GLY A 370 -21.70 -13.27 -8.70
CA GLY A 370 -21.31 -11.96 -9.23
C GLY A 370 -20.87 -10.95 -8.17
N THR A 371 -21.07 -11.23 -6.89
CA THR A 371 -20.90 -10.27 -5.79
C THR A 371 -19.45 -9.81 -5.67
N ASP A 372 -19.27 -8.49 -5.64
CA ASP A 372 -17.97 -7.86 -5.44
C ASP A 372 -17.53 -7.94 -3.97
N TRP A 373 -16.32 -8.41 -3.69
CA TRP A 373 -15.80 -8.47 -2.32
C TRP A 373 -15.68 -7.08 -1.67
N ARG A 374 -15.50 -6.01 -2.47
CA ARG A 374 -15.49 -4.64 -1.96
C ARG A 374 -16.83 -4.28 -1.36
N LYS A 375 -17.93 -4.71 -2.00
CA LYS A 375 -19.28 -4.53 -1.47
C LYS A 375 -19.44 -5.24 -0.12
N LEU A 376 -18.95 -6.47 -0.01
CA LEU A 376 -19.00 -7.23 1.24
C LEU A 376 -18.20 -6.54 2.36
N LEU A 377 -17.00 -6.04 2.06
CA LEU A 377 -16.23 -5.24 3.02
C LEU A 377 -16.99 -3.98 3.45
N PHE A 378 -17.62 -3.30 2.50
CA PHE A 378 -18.44 -2.11 2.78
C PHE A 378 -19.63 -2.44 3.69
N ASP A 379 -20.37 -3.51 3.39
CA ASP A 379 -21.52 -3.95 4.18
C ASP A 379 -21.10 -4.36 5.61
N MET A 380 -19.87 -4.87 5.77
CA MET A 380 -19.26 -5.15 7.08
C MET A 380 -18.73 -3.89 7.81
N GLY A 381 -18.82 -2.70 7.20
CA GLY A 381 -18.29 -1.46 7.76
C GLY A 381 -16.75 -1.41 7.79
N VAL A 382 -16.09 -2.20 6.95
CA VAL A 382 -14.64 -2.32 6.88
C VAL A 382 -14.08 -1.44 5.77
N ARG A 383 -13.11 -0.60 6.11
CA ARG A 383 -12.21 0.06 5.14
C ARG A 383 -10.80 -0.45 5.38
N ILE A 384 -10.13 -0.91 4.33
CA ILE A 384 -8.80 -1.53 4.44
C ILE A 384 -7.83 -0.90 3.46
N ILE A 385 -6.56 -0.83 3.85
CA ILE A 385 -5.44 -0.68 2.90
C ILE A 385 -4.66 -2.01 2.86
N PRO A 386 -4.75 -2.79 1.77
CA PRO A 386 -4.07 -4.07 1.68
C PRO A 386 -2.59 -3.85 1.29
N VAL A 387 -1.75 -3.53 2.27
CA VAL A 387 -0.30 -3.33 2.13
C VAL A 387 0.45 -4.11 3.18
#